data_AF-M0MXW6-F1
#
_entry.id   AF-M0MXW6-F1
#
_cell.length_a   1.000
_cell.length_b   1.000
_cell.length_c   1.000
_cell.angle_alpha   90.00
_cell.angle_beta   90.00
_cell.angle_gamma   90.00
#
_symmetry.space_group_name_H-M   'P 1'
#
loop_
_entity.id
_entity.type
_entity.pdbx_description
1 polymer ?
#
loop_
_entity_poly.entity_id
_entity_poly.type
_entity_poly.pdbx_seq_one_letter_code
_entity_poly.pdbx_strand_id
1 'polypeptide(L)'
;MYAVVGCSDCESFWVVEGRPETTSCPGCRTRHRFEQLAKFAETDTADAARQARTALLADRSEHAPDDLDSFTALESQAERGGMSDDEYLERSGLDAETVREAGERATEGGEGSGSQSRMDVVRAALTDLDRPTEEEITTYARERDVPAEFTERALEKLVRRGAASEHRGEYRLL
;
A
#
# COMPACT_ATOMS: atom_id res chain seq x y z
N MET A 1 -17.55 -14.82 6.60
CA MET A 1 -18.92 -14.51 7.03
C MET A 1 -18.96 -13.09 7.54
N TYR A 2 -19.89 -12.30 7.02
CA TYR A 2 -20.08 -10.89 7.27
C TYR A 2 -21.55 -10.64 7.63
N ALA A 3 -21.80 -9.70 8.53
CA ALA A 3 -23.15 -9.32 8.94
C ALA A 3 -23.36 -7.82 8.78
N VAL A 4 -24.50 -7.43 8.22
CA VAL A 4 -24.96 -6.04 8.20
C VAL A 4 -25.77 -5.78 9.46
N VAL A 5 -25.30 -4.86 10.29
CA VAL A 5 -25.90 -4.52 11.58
C VAL A 5 -26.32 -3.04 11.64
N GLY A 6 -27.26 -2.72 12.51
CA GLY A 6 -27.77 -1.36 12.71
C GLY A 6 -27.65 -0.86 14.14
N CYS A 7 -27.38 0.43 14.30
CA CYS A 7 -27.28 1.08 15.61
C CYS A 7 -28.68 1.37 16.16
N SER A 8 -28.91 1.04 17.43
CA SER A 8 -30.16 1.36 18.13
C SER A 8 -30.34 2.86 18.39
N ASP A 9 -29.25 3.63 18.46
CA ASP A 9 -29.29 5.03 18.91
C ASP A 9 -29.38 6.03 17.75
N CYS A 10 -28.68 5.76 16.64
CA CYS A 10 -28.61 6.67 15.50
C CYS A 10 -28.96 6.00 14.16
N GLU A 11 -29.48 4.77 14.19
CA GLU A 11 -30.00 4.05 13.03
C GLU A 11 -29.02 3.89 11.87
N SER A 12 -27.71 3.99 12.14
CA SER A 12 -26.66 3.81 11.14
C SER A 12 -26.42 2.32 10.88
N PHE A 13 -26.25 1.94 9.61
CA PHE A 13 -25.90 0.58 9.22
C PHE A 13 -24.41 0.44 8.92
N TRP A 14 -23.80 -0.70 9.26
CA TRP A 14 -22.42 -1.03 8.90
C TRP A 14 -22.20 -2.55 8.78
N VAL A 15 -21.07 -2.94 8.19
CA VAL A 15 -20.69 -4.35 8.00
C VAL A 15 -19.73 -4.75 9.11
N VAL A 16 -19.96 -5.92 9.71
CA VAL A 16 -19.08 -6.56 10.69
C VAL A 16 -18.56 -7.86 10.12
N GLU A 17 -17.25 -8.07 10.21
CA GLU A 17 -16.60 -9.32 9.83
C GLU A 17 -16.59 -10.31 11.00
N GLY A 18 -16.95 -11.56 10.72
CA GLY A 18 -16.95 -12.62 11.72
C GLY A 18 -17.99 -12.41 12.83
N ARG A 19 -17.61 -12.73 14.07
CA ARG A 19 -18.49 -12.70 15.25
C ARG A 19 -17.72 -12.12 16.45
N PRO A 20 -17.33 -10.83 16.40
CA PRO A 20 -16.64 -10.20 17.52
C PRO A 20 -17.58 -10.05 18.70
N GLU A 21 -17.06 -9.92 19.93
CA GLU A 21 -17.89 -9.68 21.12
C GLU A 21 -18.57 -8.30 21.08
N THR A 22 -17.86 -7.29 20.54
CA THR A 22 -18.32 -5.91 20.46
C THR A 22 -17.95 -5.26 19.14
N THR A 23 -18.75 -4.30 18.70
CA THR A 23 -18.49 -3.44 17.56
C THR A 23 -18.90 -2.01 17.89
N SER A 24 -18.30 -1.02 17.22
CA SER A 24 -18.63 0.39 17.41
C SER A 24 -19.39 0.95 16.23
N CYS A 25 -20.42 1.74 16.49
CA CYS A 25 -21.17 2.42 15.44
C CYS A 25 -20.27 3.48 14.75
N PRO A 26 -20.19 3.53 13.41
CA PRO A 26 -19.38 4.54 12.71
C PRO A 26 -19.97 5.97 12.80
N GLY A 27 -21.27 6.10 13.05
CA GLY A 27 -21.95 7.40 13.18
C GLY A 27 -21.76 8.03 14.56
N CYS A 28 -22.39 7.44 15.58
CA CYS A 28 -22.39 7.97 16.95
C CYS A 28 -21.22 7.48 17.82
N ARG A 29 -20.41 6.53 17.33
CA ARG A 29 -19.28 5.91 18.06
C ARG A 29 -19.66 5.10 19.30
N THR A 30 -20.95 4.88 19.55
CA THR A 30 -21.41 4.00 20.63
C THR A 30 -20.90 2.58 20.42
N ARG A 31 -20.41 1.95 21.50
CA ARG A 31 -19.98 0.56 21.50
C ARG A 31 -21.16 -0.34 21.82
N HIS A 32 -21.42 -1.32 20.97
CA HIS A 32 -22.51 -2.28 21.12
C HIS A 32 -21.96 -3.70 21.25
N ARG A 33 -22.70 -4.57 21.96
CA ARG A 33 -22.45 -6.02 21.97
C ARG A 33 -23.01 -6.63 20.69
N PHE A 34 -22.18 -7.34 19.93
CA PHE A 34 -22.56 -7.86 18.62
C PHE A 34 -23.79 -8.78 18.68
N GLU A 35 -23.87 -9.62 19.71
CA GLU A 35 -25.00 -10.53 19.92
C GLU A 35 -26.34 -9.80 20.09
N GLN A 36 -26.34 -8.58 20.62
CA GLN A 36 -27.55 -7.78 20.89
C GLN A 36 -27.97 -6.90 19.71
N LEU A 37 -27.11 -6.73 18.71
CA LEU A 37 -27.43 -5.93 17.53
C LEU A 37 -28.43 -6.65 16.63
N ALA A 38 -29.31 -5.89 15.97
CA ALA A 38 -30.12 -6.41 14.88
C ALA A 38 -29.23 -6.73 13.68
N LYS A 39 -29.36 -7.94 13.13
CA LYS A 39 -28.66 -8.40 11.92
C LYS A 39 -29.66 -8.34 10.78
N PHE A 40 -29.41 -7.46 9.83
CA PHE A 40 -30.30 -7.22 8.69
C PHE A 40 -29.97 -8.12 7.50
N ALA A 41 -28.70 -8.54 7.38
CA ALA A 41 -28.25 -9.51 6.40
C ALA A 41 -27.00 -10.24 6.92
N GLU A 42 -26.84 -11.50 6.55
CA GLU A 42 -25.63 -12.29 6.78
C GLU A 42 -25.17 -12.88 5.44
N THR A 43 -23.89 -12.71 5.12
CA THR A 43 -23.32 -13.10 3.82
C THR A 43 -21.96 -13.76 4.00
N ASP A 44 -21.53 -14.53 3.00
CA ASP A 44 -20.23 -15.19 3.05
C ASP A 44 -19.08 -14.27 2.63
N THR A 45 -19.35 -13.31 1.74
CA THR A 45 -18.35 -12.36 1.19
C THR A 45 -18.61 -10.93 1.65
N ALA A 46 -17.54 -10.13 1.70
CA ALA A 46 -17.61 -8.72 2.07
C ALA A 46 -18.43 -7.90 1.06
N ASP A 47 -18.33 -8.19 -0.23
CA ASP A 47 -19.06 -7.46 -1.29
C ASP A 47 -20.56 -7.68 -1.20
N ALA A 48 -21.00 -8.90 -0.92
CA ALA A 48 -22.41 -9.18 -0.69
C ALA A 48 -22.96 -8.41 0.53
N ALA A 49 -22.17 -8.28 1.60
CA ALA A 49 -22.57 -7.47 2.77
C ALA A 49 -22.63 -5.97 2.44
N ARG A 50 -21.67 -5.45 1.66
CA ARG A 50 -21.70 -4.05 1.19
C ARG A 50 -22.92 -3.78 0.33
N GLN A 51 -23.24 -4.69 -0.59
CA GLN A 51 -24.41 -4.58 -1.45
C GLN A 51 -25.72 -4.60 -0.64
N ALA A 52 -25.85 -5.54 0.31
CA ALA A 52 -27.01 -5.59 1.20
C ALA A 52 -27.17 -4.31 2.04
N ARG A 53 -26.06 -3.77 2.56
CA ARG A 53 -26.08 -2.47 3.27
C ARG A 53 -26.53 -1.33 2.36
N THR A 54 -26.07 -1.29 1.11
CA THR A 54 -26.48 -0.25 0.15
C THR A 54 -27.96 -0.37 -0.18
N ALA A 55 -28.50 -1.57 -0.38
CA ALA A 55 -29.93 -1.78 -0.58
C ALA A 55 -30.77 -1.24 0.60
N LEU A 56 -30.34 -1.49 1.84
CA LEU A 56 -31.01 -0.95 3.04
C LEU A 56 -30.93 0.58 3.14
N LEU A 57 -29.84 1.19 2.68
CA LEU A 57 -29.70 2.64 2.64
C LEU A 57 -30.52 3.26 1.52
N ALA A 58 -30.60 2.59 0.37
CA ALA A 58 -31.40 2.99 -0.78
C ALA A 58 -32.89 2.98 -0.45
N ASP A 59 -33.40 1.91 0.17
CA ASP A 59 -34.80 1.79 0.63
C ASP A 59 -35.20 2.91 1.59
N ARG A 60 -34.25 3.43 2.37
CA ARG A 60 -34.47 4.53 3.32
C ARG A 60 -34.26 5.92 2.72
N SER A 61 -33.70 6.01 1.52
CA SER A 61 -33.46 7.29 0.85
C SER A 61 -34.58 7.57 -0.16
N GLU A 62 -35.17 8.76 -0.11
CA GLU A 62 -36.12 9.23 -1.14
C GLU A 62 -35.44 9.44 -2.51
N HIS A 63 -34.11 9.31 -2.58
CA HIS A 63 -33.25 9.56 -3.73
C HIS A 63 -32.29 8.39 -3.97
N ALA A 64 -32.77 7.15 -3.85
CA ALA A 64 -31.99 6.00 -4.30
C ALA A 64 -31.68 6.21 -5.80
N PRO A 65 -30.41 6.22 -6.22
CA PRO A 65 -30.13 6.27 -7.63
C PRO A 65 -30.51 4.92 -8.20
N ASP A 66 -31.60 4.89 -8.96
CA ASP A 66 -32.15 3.69 -9.60
C ASP A 66 -31.15 2.99 -10.53
N ASP A 67 -30.01 3.63 -10.82
CA ASP A 67 -29.04 3.27 -11.85
C ASP A 67 -27.59 3.15 -11.31
N LEU A 68 -27.42 2.75 -10.05
CA LEU A 68 -26.10 2.34 -9.56
C LEU A 68 -25.81 0.88 -9.95
N ASP A 69 -24.71 0.70 -10.69
CA ASP A 69 -24.16 -0.62 -10.97
C ASP A 69 -23.80 -1.39 -9.68
N SER A 70 -23.75 -2.72 -9.80
CA SER A 70 -23.33 -3.58 -8.69
C SER A 70 -21.92 -3.23 -8.19
N PHE A 71 -21.61 -3.48 -6.91
CA PHE A 71 -20.28 -3.20 -6.35
C PHE A 71 -19.14 -3.84 -7.15
N THR A 72 -19.31 -5.09 -7.60
CA THR A 72 -18.32 -5.78 -8.43
C THR A 72 -18.13 -5.10 -9.79
N ALA A 73 -19.21 -4.60 -10.39
CA ALA A 73 -19.12 -3.84 -11.64
C ALA A 73 -18.43 -2.49 -11.44
N LEU A 74 -18.72 -1.79 -10.35
CA LEU A 74 -18.06 -0.53 -9.98
C LEU A 74 -16.57 -0.74 -9.63
N GLU A 75 -16.23 -1.83 -8.94
CA GLU A 75 -14.83 -2.21 -8.66
C GLU A 75 -14.07 -2.48 -9.98
N SER A 76 -14.66 -3.30 -10.86
CA SER A 76 -14.10 -3.55 -12.19
C SER A 76 -13.96 -2.28 -13.03
N GLN A 77 -14.87 -1.31 -12.85
CA GLN A 77 -14.79 -0.01 -13.54
C GLN A 77 -13.69 0.87 -12.94
N ALA A 78 -13.53 0.89 -11.61
CA ALA A 78 -12.47 1.63 -10.94
C ALA A 78 -11.08 1.12 -11.35
N GLU A 79 -10.90 -0.20 -11.44
CA GLU A 79 -9.67 -0.83 -11.94
C GLU A 79 -9.30 -0.39 -13.36
N ARG A 80 -10.31 -0.11 -14.20
CA ARG A 80 -10.15 0.29 -15.61
C ARG A 80 -10.25 1.79 -15.84
N GLY A 81 -10.65 2.57 -14.82
CA GLY A 81 -11.00 3.98 -14.96
C GLY A 81 -9.83 4.94 -14.80
N GLY A 82 -8.65 4.43 -14.43
CA GLY A 82 -7.42 5.21 -14.35
C GLY A 82 -6.77 5.42 -15.73
N MET A 83 -5.94 6.45 -15.83
CA MET A 83 -5.02 6.59 -16.96
C MET A 83 -3.98 5.46 -16.88
N SER A 84 -3.59 4.90 -18.03
CA SER A 84 -2.46 3.98 -18.06
C SER A 84 -1.15 4.71 -17.73
N ASP A 85 -0.13 3.97 -17.31
CA ASP A 85 1.20 4.52 -17.08
C ASP A 85 1.74 5.21 -18.34
N ASP A 86 1.52 4.60 -19.52
CA ASP A 86 1.90 5.17 -20.81
C ASP A 86 1.20 6.51 -21.06
N GLU A 87 -0.12 6.56 -20.87
CA GLU A 87 -0.93 7.78 -21.06
C GLU A 87 -0.50 8.88 -20.08
N TYR A 88 -0.15 8.51 -18.85
CA TYR A 88 0.40 9.43 -17.86
C TYR A 88 1.76 10.00 -18.29
N LEU A 89 2.67 9.15 -18.79
CA LEU A 89 4.00 9.54 -19.26
C LEU A 89 3.91 10.47 -20.47
N GLU A 90 3.11 10.11 -21.47
CA GLU A 90 2.90 10.90 -22.68
C GLU A 90 2.35 12.29 -22.35
N ARG A 91 1.34 12.37 -21.48
CA ARG A 91 0.77 13.66 -21.03
C ARG A 91 1.76 14.47 -20.19
N SER A 92 2.72 13.80 -19.55
CA SER A 92 3.83 14.43 -18.83
C SER A 92 4.98 14.87 -19.74
N GLY A 93 4.84 14.69 -21.07
CA GLY A 93 5.86 15.01 -22.06
C GLY A 93 7.01 14.02 -22.11
N LEU A 94 6.81 12.81 -21.58
CA LEU A 94 7.77 11.71 -21.61
C LEU A 94 7.33 10.66 -22.63
N ASP A 95 8.28 10.12 -23.39
CA ASP A 95 8.04 9.02 -24.31
C ASP A 95 7.96 7.70 -23.51
N ALA A 96 6.77 7.10 -23.46
CA ALA A 96 6.51 5.91 -22.65
C ALA A 96 7.41 4.72 -23.04
N GLU A 97 7.65 4.53 -24.33
CA GLU A 97 8.52 3.49 -24.87
C GLU A 97 9.97 3.67 -24.39
N THR A 98 10.52 4.87 -24.54
CA THR A 98 11.88 5.20 -24.09
C THR A 98 12.04 5.00 -22.58
N VAL A 99 11.02 5.33 -21.79
CA VAL A 99 11.02 5.13 -20.33
C VAL A 99 10.99 3.64 -20.00
N ARG A 100 10.16 2.84 -20.68
CA ARG A 100 10.08 1.40 -20.51
C ARG A 100 11.40 0.72 -20.88
N GLU A 101 11.97 1.02 -22.04
CA GLU A 101 13.28 0.52 -22.46
C GLU A 101 14.39 0.91 -21.47
N ALA A 102 14.32 2.10 -20.87
CA ALA A 102 15.26 2.52 -19.84
C ALA A 102 15.10 1.71 -18.54
N GLY A 103 13.87 1.39 -18.15
CA GLY A 103 13.56 0.51 -17.03
C GLY A 103 14.02 -0.93 -17.25
N GLU A 104 13.76 -1.48 -18.44
CA GLU A 104 14.20 -2.81 -18.88
C GLU A 104 15.74 -2.87 -18.86
N ARG A 105 16.45 -1.93 -19.48
CA ARG A 105 17.93 -1.88 -19.40
C ARG A 105 18.47 -1.74 -17.96
N ALA A 106 17.78 -1.02 -17.09
CA ALA A 106 18.18 -0.88 -15.69
C ALA A 106 17.97 -2.16 -14.87
N THR A 107 17.04 -3.03 -15.28
CA THR A 107 16.70 -4.29 -14.60
C THR A 107 17.44 -5.49 -15.21
N GLU A 108 17.53 -5.55 -16.54
CA GLU A 108 18.30 -6.55 -17.31
C GLU A 108 19.82 -6.40 -17.12
N GLY A 109 20.31 -5.21 -16.75
CA GLY A 109 21.71 -5.00 -16.35
C GLY A 109 22.11 -5.70 -15.05
N GLY A 110 21.20 -6.43 -14.38
CA GLY A 110 21.45 -7.17 -13.15
C GLY A 110 22.15 -8.52 -13.32
N GLU A 111 22.19 -9.08 -14.53
CA GLU A 111 22.65 -10.47 -14.77
C GLU A 111 23.72 -10.55 -15.86
N GLY A 112 24.81 -9.79 -15.70
CA GLY A 112 26.05 -10.08 -16.42
C GLY A 112 26.77 -8.86 -16.98
N SER A 113 27.95 -8.63 -16.43
CA SER A 113 29.02 -7.74 -16.94
C SER A 113 28.91 -6.25 -16.58
N GLY A 114 29.53 -5.89 -15.44
CA GLY A 114 30.57 -4.86 -15.51
C GLY A 114 30.38 -3.55 -14.76
N SER A 115 29.69 -3.54 -13.62
CA SER A 115 29.99 -2.74 -12.41
C SER A 115 28.77 -2.80 -11.50
N GLN A 116 28.92 -3.28 -10.27
CA GLN A 116 27.88 -3.04 -9.27
C GLN A 116 27.67 -1.52 -9.23
N SER A 117 26.42 -1.05 -9.32
CA SER A 117 26.19 0.38 -9.21
C SER A 117 26.74 0.84 -7.86
N ARG A 118 27.21 2.09 -7.77
CA ARG A 118 27.71 2.63 -6.49
C ARG A 118 26.68 2.45 -5.35
N MET A 119 25.38 2.42 -5.69
CA MET A 119 24.30 2.14 -4.73
C MET A 119 24.24 0.67 -4.31
N ASP A 120 24.48 -0.26 -5.24
CA ASP A 120 24.47 -1.69 -4.94
C ASP A 120 25.66 -2.08 -4.09
N VAL A 121 26.81 -1.43 -4.26
CA VAL A 121 27.97 -1.58 -3.37
C VAL A 121 27.61 -1.16 -1.93
N VAL A 122 26.89 -0.05 -1.75
CA VAL A 122 26.46 0.41 -0.41
C VAL A 122 25.45 -0.56 0.20
N ARG A 123 24.53 -1.12 -0.60
CA ARG A 123 23.60 -2.16 -0.12
C ARG A 123 24.29 -3.47 0.20
N ALA A 124 25.29 -3.86 -0.59
CA ALA A 124 26.12 -5.04 -0.33
C ALA A 124 26.86 -4.87 1.00
N ALA A 125 27.44 -3.70 1.28
CA ALA A 125 28.07 -3.40 2.57
C ALA A 125 27.10 -3.61 3.75
N LEU A 126 25.86 -3.12 3.63
CA LEU A 126 24.83 -3.28 4.67
C LEU A 126 24.32 -4.73 4.82
N THR A 127 24.55 -5.59 3.82
CA THR A 127 24.13 -7.00 3.83
C THR A 127 25.26 -7.91 4.32
N ASP A 128 26.50 -7.63 3.89
CA ASP A 128 27.68 -8.44 4.17
C ASP A 128 28.25 -8.17 5.57
N LEU A 129 28.08 -6.95 6.09
CA LEU A 129 28.55 -6.56 7.41
C LEU A 129 27.40 -6.66 8.44
N ASP A 130 27.68 -7.18 9.64
CA ASP A 130 26.70 -7.24 10.72
C ASP A 130 26.67 -5.90 11.47
N ARG A 131 25.58 -5.14 11.26
CA ARG A 131 25.33 -3.83 11.89
C ARG A 131 26.53 -2.87 11.75
N PRO A 132 26.98 -2.60 10.52
CA PRO A 132 28.14 -1.77 10.30
C PRO A 132 27.89 -0.32 10.66
N THR A 133 28.95 0.34 11.08
CA THR A 133 29.02 1.80 11.21
C THR A 133 29.22 2.47 9.84
N GLU A 134 28.94 3.77 9.76
CA GLU A 134 29.19 4.58 8.55
C GLU A 134 30.64 4.47 8.04
N GLU A 135 31.60 4.40 8.96
CA GLU A 135 33.02 4.30 8.67
C GLU A 135 33.39 2.93 8.06
N GLU A 136 32.79 1.85 8.56
CA GLU A 136 32.96 0.49 8.01
C GLU A 136 32.33 0.38 6.62
N ILE A 137 31.14 0.95 6.42
CA ILE A 137 30.47 0.98 5.11
C ILE A 137 31.30 1.79 4.11
N THR A 138 31.81 2.95 4.53
CA THR A 138 32.65 3.81 3.68
C THR A 138 33.96 3.12 3.30
N THR A 139 34.54 2.36 4.22
CA THR A 139 35.74 1.56 3.95
C THR A 139 35.44 0.47 2.91
N TYR A 140 34.37 -0.32 3.13
CA TYR A 140 33.91 -1.35 2.19
C TYR A 140 33.64 -0.78 0.79
N ALA A 141 33.02 0.40 0.73
CA ALA A 141 32.63 1.06 -0.51
C ALA A 141 33.86 1.65 -1.24
N ARG A 142 34.83 2.22 -0.51
CA ARG A 142 36.09 2.72 -1.07
C ARG A 142 36.94 1.62 -1.71
N GLU A 143 36.96 0.42 -1.13
CA GLU A 143 37.64 -0.75 -1.72
C GLU A 143 37.06 -1.15 -3.08
N ARG A 144 35.85 -0.68 -3.41
CA ARG A 144 35.12 -0.93 -4.65
C ARG A 144 34.90 0.37 -5.45
N ASP A 145 35.81 1.33 -5.31
CA ASP A 145 35.84 2.60 -6.04
C ASP A 145 34.62 3.51 -5.82
N VAL A 146 33.93 3.39 -4.68
CA VAL A 146 32.83 4.29 -4.30
C VAL A 146 33.33 5.39 -3.37
N PRO A 147 33.16 6.68 -3.71
CA PRO A 147 33.56 7.80 -2.85
C PRO A 147 32.79 7.86 -1.52
N ALA A 148 33.45 8.33 -0.46
CA ALA A 148 32.84 8.52 0.86
C ALA A 148 31.60 9.43 0.80
N GLU A 149 31.71 10.59 0.14
CA GLU A 149 30.59 11.52 -0.04
C GLU A 149 29.39 10.88 -0.77
N PHE A 150 29.62 9.90 -1.66
CA PHE A 150 28.52 9.16 -2.26
C PHE A 150 27.88 8.22 -1.24
N THR A 151 28.70 7.50 -0.46
CA THR A 151 28.26 6.55 0.56
C THR A 151 27.41 7.23 1.64
N GLU A 152 27.88 8.37 2.16
CA GLU A 152 27.17 9.20 3.16
C GLU A 152 25.76 9.60 2.65
N ARG A 153 25.70 10.17 1.44
CA ARG A 153 24.41 10.56 0.81
C ARG A 153 23.51 9.37 0.52
N ALA A 154 24.09 8.23 0.16
CA ALA A 154 23.33 7.00 -0.11
C ALA A 154 22.69 6.47 1.17
N LEU A 155 23.43 6.45 2.29
CA LEU A 155 22.91 6.05 3.60
C LEU A 155 21.80 6.99 4.07
N GLU A 156 22.01 8.31 3.99
CA GLU A 156 20.97 9.29 4.33
C GLU A 156 19.70 9.07 3.51
N LYS A 157 19.85 8.79 2.21
CA LYS A 157 18.74 8.51 1.31
C LYS A 157 18.01 7.21 1.65
N LEU A 158 18.73 6.16 2.04
CA LEU A 158 18.13 4.88 2.45
C LEU A 158 17.32 5.03 3.74
N VAL A 159 17.88 5.72 4.73
CA VAL A 159 17.20 6.01 6.00
C VAL A 159 15.96 6.86 5.77
N ARG A 160 16.08 7.95 4.99
CA ARG A 160 14.96 8.85 4.68
C ARG A 160 13.81 8.13 3.97
N ARG A 161 14.10 7.10 3.18
CA ARG A 161 13.10 6.30 2.45
C ARG A 161 12.56 5.12 3.26
N GLY A 162 13.06 4.89 4.47
CA GLY A 162 12.69 3.71 5.27
C GLY A 162 13.21 2.39 4.70
N ALA A 163 14.22 2.42 3.82
CA ALA A 163 14.87 1.23 3.28
C ALA A 163 16.02 0.74 4.17
N ALA A 164 16.49 1.58 5.08
CA ALA A 164 17.44 1.24 6.14
C ALA A 164 17.06 1.97 7.43
N SER A 165 17.55 1.47 8.55
CA SER A 165 17.49 2.12 9.85
C SER A 165 18.91 2.44 10.32
N GLU A 166 19.05 3.57 11.01
CA GLU A 166 20.26 3.95 11.74
C GLU A 166 19.90 3.99 13.22
N HIS A 167 20.72 3.35 14.04
CA HIS A 167 20.55 3.38 15.49
C HIS A 167 21.92 3.43 16.17
N ARG A 168 22.22 4.57 16.80
CA ARG A 168 23.49 4.81 17.54
C ARG A 168 24.72 4.67 16.63
N GLY A 169 24.61 5.07 15.38
CA GLY A 169 25.68 4.99 14.38
C GLY A 169 25.82 3.62 13.71
N GLU A 170 25.02 2.62 14.08
CA GLU A 170 24.95 1.32 13.39
C GLU A 170 23.80 1.33 12.37
N TYR A 171 24.06 0.82 11.17
CA TYR A 171 23.07 0.75 10.08
C TYR A 171 22.56 -0.68 9.87
N ARG A 172 21.29 -0.79 9.48
CA ARG A 172 20.67 -2.06 9.11
C ARG A 172 19.59 -1.88 8.05
N LEU A 173 19.57 -2.74 7.03
CA LEU A 173 18.48 -2.78 6.03
C LEU A 173 17.16 -3.25 6.65
N LEU A 174 16.04 -2.68 6.17
CA LEU A 174 14.68 -2.99 6.60
C LEU A 174 13.93 -3.86 5.59
#